data_AF-A0A822Y5P1-F1
#
_entry.id   AF-A0A822Y5P1-F1
#
_cell.length_a   1.000
_cell.length_b   1.000
_cell.length_c   1.000
_cell.angle_alpha   90.00
_cell.angle_beta   90.00
_cell.angle_gamma   90.00
#
_symmetry.space_group_name_H-M   'P 1'
#
loop_
_entity.id
_entity.type
_entity.pdbx_description
1 polymer ?
#
loop_
_entity_poly.entity_id
_entity_poly.type
_entity_poly.pdbx_seq_one_letter_code
_entity_poly.pdbx_strand_id
1 'polypeptide(L)'
;MDWSIKINRKEKRFAISTALSSAAVNAIIVEDFSDKFDEPKTKDFIAAMKRWGIDPKEKSMFLFTEVSDNVRLSSWNIRMLKLLTPRTLNLFDILNSDNLVFTQQAVDYLNRMYGIDYEGGEAEDEDKVEEAEGDEADESYDAAEQ
;
A
#
# COMPACT_ATOMS: atom_id res chain seq x y z
N MET A 1 -4.09 -17.55 -20.53
CA MET A 1 -5.19 -16.59 -20.80
C MET A 1 -4.98 -15.39 -19.91
N ASP A 2 -4.97 -14.20 -20.50
CA ASP A 2 -4.93 -12.93 -19.78
C ASP A 2 -6.35 -12.54 -19.33
N TRP A 3 -6.50 -12.18 -18.06
CA TRP A 3 -7.78 -11.81 -17.42
C TRP A 3 -7.81 -10.32 -17.03
N SER A 4 -6.93 -9.51 -17.62
CA SER A 4 -6.84 -8.07 -17.34
C SER A 4 -8.08 -7.33 -17.83
N ILE A 5 -8.73 -6.59 -16.93
CA ILE A 5 -9.90 -5.76 -17.23
C ILE A 5 -9.51 -4.29 -17.12
N LYS A 6 -9.82 -3.51 -18.16
CA LYS A 6 -9.57 -2.06 -18.17
C LYS A 6 -10.58 -1.33 -17.29
N ILE A 7 -10.08 -0.54 -16.34
CA ILE A 7 -10.87 0.39 -15.50
C ILE A 7 -10.47 1.84 -15.81
N ASN A 8 -11.42 2.77 -15.74
CA ASN A 8 -11.11 4.19 -15.90
C ASN A 8 -10.30 4.71 -14.71
N ARG A 9 -9.28 5.52 -14.98
CA ARG A 9 -8.41 6.10 -13.94
C ARG A 9 -9.19 6.91 -12.90
N LYS A 10 -10.17 7.70 -13.36
CA LYS A 10 -11.04 8.51 -12.49
C LYS A 10 -11.92 7.63 -11.59
N GLU A 11 -12.45 6.54 -12.11
CA GLU A 11 -13.25 5.57 -11.33
C GLU A 11 -12.39 4.88 -10.28
N LYS A 12 -11.18 4.42 -10.64
CA LYS A 12 -10.23 3.83 -9.69
C LYS A 12 -9.90 4.81 -8.56
N ARG A 13 -9.63 6.08 -8.89
CA ARG A 13 -9.35 7.14 -7.90
C ARG A 13 -10.55 7.41 -7.00
N PHE A 14 -11.75 7.47 -7.57
CA PHE A 14 -12.99 7.67 -6.82
C PHE A 14 -13.25 6.51 -5.84
N ALA A 15 -13.00 5.27 -6.26
CA ALA A 15 -13.13 4.10 -5.39
C ALA A 15 -12.15 4.17 -4.20
N ILE A 16 -10.91 4.58 -4.42
CA ILE A 16 -9.92 4.78 -3.35
C ILE A 16 -10.38 5.89 -2.38
N SER A 17 -10.80 7.04 -2.90
CA SER A 17 -11.30 8.15 -2.07
C SER A 17 -12.51 7.72 -1.21
N THR A 18 -13.44 6.96 -1.79
CA THR A 18 -14.61 6.42 -1.08
C THR A 18 -14.20 5.42 0.00
N ALA A 19 -13.28 4.50 -0.33
CA ALA A 19 -12.78 3.51 0.63
C ALA A 19 -12.05 4.18 1.80
N LEU A 20 -11.19 5.16 1.54
CA LEU A 20 -10.50 5.94 2.57
C LEU A 20 -11.49 6.70 3.47
N SER A 21 -12.50 7.33 2.86
CA SER A 21 -13.54 8.05 3.61
C SER A 21 -14.33 7.12 4.54
N SER A 22 -14.64 5.90 4.08
CA SER A 22 -15.30 4.88 4.91
C SER A 22 -14.38 4.35 6.02
N ALA A 23 -13.09 4.19 5.73
CA ALA A 23 -12.09 3.66 6.65
C ALA A 23 -11.61 4.70 7.68
N ALA A 24 -11.89 5.99 7.47
CA ALA A 24 -11.45 7.09 8.33
C ALA A 24 -11.92 6.96 9.78
N VAL A 25 -13.01 6.24 10.05
CA VAL A 25 -13.52 5.99 11.41
C VAL A 25 -12.50 5.20 12.26
N ASN A 26 -11.74 4.31 11.62
CA ASN A 26 -10.73 3.47 12.27
C ASN A 26 -9.29 3.95 11.97
N ALA A 27 -9.14 5.19 11.49
CA ALA A 27 -7.86 5.75 11.14
C ALA A 27 -7.18 6.40 12.36
N ILE A 28 -5.89 6.12 12.52
CA ILE A 28 -5.03 6.67 13.57
C ILE A 28 -3.95 7.50 12.91
N ILE A 29 -3.80 8.75 13.35
CA ILE A 29 -2.72 9.64 12.89
C ILE A 29 -1.58 9.57 13.90
N VAL A 30 -0.39 9.29 13.41
CA VAL A 30 0.84 9.21 14.22
C VAL A 30 1.84 10.25 13.75
N GLU A 31 2.64 10.75 14.70
CA GLU A 31 3.84 11.52 14.36
C GLU A 31 4.86 10.62 13.67
N ASP A 32 5.72 11.22 12.85
CA ASP A 32 6.82 10.49 12.23
C ASP A 32 7.75 9.95 13.33
N PHE A 33 8.07 8.66 13.21
CA PHE A 33 8.90 7.92 14.15
C PHE A 33 10.05 7.21 13.44
N SER A 34 10.29 7.52 12.16
CA SER A 34 11.36 6.92 11.37
C SER A 34 12.73 7.05 12.05
N ASP A 35 12.95 8.16 12.76
CA ASP A 35 14.19 8.44 13.50
C ASP A 35 14.29 7.75 14.88
N LYS A 36 13.24 7.06 15.32
CA LYS A 36 13.23 6.38 16.64
C LYS A 36 13.75 4.95 16.58
N PHE A 37 14.11 4.46 15.39
CA PHE A 37 14.61 3.10 15.16
C PHE A 37 16.07 3.14 14.71
N ASP A 38 17.00 3.16 15.67
CA ASP A 38 18.44 3.07 15.38
C ASP A 38 18.84 1.69 14.83
N GLU A 39 18.15 0.64 15.27
CA GLU A 39 18.35 -0.74 14.83
C GLU A 39 17.00 -1.39 14.47
N PRO A 40 16.95 -2.29 13.46
CA PRO A 40 15.72 -2.97 13.09
C PRO A 40 15.30 -3.98 14.17
N LYS A 41 14.24 -3.65 14.93
CA LYS A 41 13.70 -4.47 16.02
C LYS A 41 12.18 -4.57 15.96
N THR A 42 11.68 -5.73 15.52
CA THR A 42 10.24 -6.04 15.49
C THR A 42 9.58 -5.93 16.86
N LYS A 43 10.29 -6.25 17.95
CA LYS A 43 9.74 -6.17 19.31
C LYS A 43 9.36 -4.73 19.69
N ASP A 44 10.21 -3.78 19.30
CA ASP A 44 9.99 -2.35 19.59
C ASP A 44 8.86 -1.80 18.74
N PHE A 45 8.75 -2.27 17.48
CA PHE A 45 7.61 -1.96 16.62
C PHE A 45 6.28 -2.49 17.20
N ILE A 46 6.24 -3.74 17.66
CA ILE A 46 5.06 -4.32 18.32
C ILE A 46 4.72 -3.54 19.60
N ALA A 47 5.71 -3.10 20.36
CA ALA A 47 5.49 -2.27 21.53
C ALA A 47 4.87 -0.90 21.15
N ALA A 48 5.32 -0.29 20.06
CA ALA A 48 4.72 0.94 19.52
C ALA A 48 3.27 0.72 19.07
N MET A 49 2.98 -0.34 18.32
CA MET A 49 1.60 -0.70 17.92
C MET A 49 0.67 -0.83 19.12
N LYS A 50 1.11 -1.53 20.17
CA LYS A 50 0.33 -1.68 21.40
C LYS A 50 0.08 -0.37 22.13
N ARG A 51 1.02 0.59 22.08
CA ARG A 51 0.84 1.92 22.66
C ARG A 51 -0.22 2.73 21.91
N TRP A 52 -0.36 2.52 20.61
CA TRP A 52 -1.41 3.12 19.79
C TRP A 52 -2.74 2.36 19.85
N GLY A 53 -2.82 1.29 20.65
CA GLY A 53 -4.03 0.50 20.79
C GLY A 53 -4.28 -0.51 19.66
N ILE A 54 -3.27 -0.77 18.82
CA ILE A 54 -3.39 -1.70 17.69
C ILE A 54 -2.93 -3.09 18.13
N ASP A 55 -3.80 -4.10 18.00
CA ASP A 55 -3.41 -5.49 18.23
C ASP A 55 -2.61 -6.01 17.02
N PRO A 56 -1.37 -6.52 17.19
CA PRO A 56 -0.60 -7.13 16.10
C PRO A 56 -1.27 -8.35 15.43
N LYS A 57 -2.39 -8.84 15.97
CA LYS A 57 -3.22 -9.89 15.35
C LYS A 57 -4.27 -9.36 14.37
N GLU A 58 -4.62 -8.09 14.46
CA GLU A 58 -5.57 -7.43 13.55
C GLU A 58 -4.86 -6.93 12.30
N LYS A 59 -5.59 -6.91 11.18
CA LYS A 59 -5.00 -6.46 9.92
C LYS A 59 -4.83 -4.96 9.95
N SER A 60 -3.59 -4.50 9.88
CA SER A 60 -3.26 -3.09 10.01
C SER A 60 -2.49 -2.61 8.79
N MET A 61 -2.95 -1.52 8.19
CA MET A 61 -2.26 -0.86 7.10
C MET A 61 -1.60 0.41 7.63
N PHE A 62 -0.31 0.58 7.33
CA PHE A 62 0.43 1.79 7.64
C PHE A 62 0.84 2.47 6.34
N LEU A 63 0.54 3.76 6.20
CA LEU A 63 0.94 4.56 5.06
C LEU A 63 1.94 5.64 5.49
N PHE A 64 3.09 5.63 4.81
CA PHE A 64 4.17 6.59 4.99
C PHE A 64 4.55 7.17 3.63
N THR A 65 4.93 8.45 3.59
CA THR A 65 5.53 9.07 2.38
C THR A 65 6.91 8.48 2.10
N GLU A 66 7.75 8.45 3.13
CA GLU A 66 9.09 7.87 3.11
C GLU A 66 9.26 6.95 4.33
N VAL A 67 10.01 5.86 4.14
CA VAL A 67 10.15 4.82 5.14
C VAL A 67 11.62 4.50 5.31
N SER A 68 12.14 4.69 6.53
CA SER A 68 13.47 4.22 6.88
C SER A 68 13.57 2.69 6.75
N ASP A 69 14.70 2.20 6.25
CA ASP A 69 14.96 0.76 6.14
C ASP A 69 14.82 0.04 7.49
N ASN A 70 15.17 0.70 8.59
CA ASN A 70 15.03 0.12 9.92
C ASN A 70 13.56 -0.10 10.28
N VAL A 71 12.66 0.83 9.95
CA VAL A 71 11.22 0.68 10.16
C VAL A 71 10.67 -0.43 9.26
N ARG A 72 11.04 -0.42 7.98
CA ARG A 72 10.63 -1.43 7.00
C ARG A 72 11.01 -2.84 7.44
N LEU A 73 12.26 -3.04 7.87
CA LEU A 73 12.76 -4.33 8.34
C LEU A 73 12.12 -4.73 9.68
N SER A 74 11.91 -3.77 10.58
CA SER A 74 11.23 -4.01 11.86
C SER A 74 9.80 -4.52 11.66
N SER A 75 9.08 -3.98 10.68
CA SER A 75 7.69 -4.33 10.42
C SER A 75 7.54 -5.56 9.51
N TRP A 76 8.57 -5.93 8.74
CA TRP A 76 8.51 -6.97 7.70
C TRP A 76 8.04 -8.34 8.20
N ASN A 77 8.39 -8.71 9.43
CA ASN A 77 8.07 -10.02 10.00
C ASN A 77 6.63 -10.09 10.59
N ILE A 78 5.88 -9.00 10.59
CA ILE A 78 4.52 -8.94 11.16
C ILE A 78 3.51 -9.29 10.06
N ARG A 79 3.00 -10.52 10.06
CA ARG A 79 2.13 -11.04 9.00
C ARG A 79 0.85 -10.22 8.77
N MET A 80 0.27 -9.66 9.83
CA MET A 80 -0.99 -8.91 9.76
C MET A 80 -0.78 -7.43 9.44
N LEU A 81 0.47 -7.00 9.25
CA LEU A 81 0.80 -5.62 8.96
C LEU A 81 1.20 -5.46 7.51
N LYS A 82 0.66 -4.42 6.86
CA LYS A 82 1.08 -3.95 5.55
C LYS A 82 1.62 -2.54 5.67
N LEU A 83 2.87 -2.35 5.27
CA LEU A 83 3.50 -1.04 5.19
C LEU A 83 3.50 -0.61 3.72
N LEU A 84 2.84 0.51 3.44
CA LEU A 84 2.64 1.05 2.11
C LEU A 84 3.26 2.44 1.99
N THR A 85 3.58 2.79 0.75
CA THR A 85 3.93 4.14 0.33
C THR A 85 2.90 4.64 -0.67
N PRO A 86 2.86 5.94 -0.99
CA PRO A 86 2.01 6.47 -2.07
C PRO A 86 2.05 5.64 -3.36
N ARG A 87 3.23 5.12 -3.71
CA ARG A 87 3.45 4.30 -4.91
C ARG A 87 2.82 2.91 -4.83
N THR A 88 2.75 2.31 -3.65
CA THR A 88 2.23 0.94 -3.45
C THR A 88 0.80 0.92 -2.90
N LEU A 89 0.19 2.09 -2.68
CA LEU A 89 -1.17 2.24 -2.21
C LEU A 89 -2.15 1.62 -3.20
N ASN A 90 -3.00 0.72 -2.72
CA ASN A 90 -4.02 0.08 -3.53
C ASN A 90 -5.35 -0.04 -2.77
N LEU A 91 -6.43 -0.19 -3.53
CA LEU A 91 -7.78 -0.28 -2.98
C LEU A 91 -7.98 -1.53 -2.09
N PHE A 92 -7.34 -2.65 -2.45
CA PHE A 92 -7.50 -3.92 -1.74
C PHE A 92 -6.99 -3.84 -0.31
N ASP A 93 -5.80 -3.30 -0.09
CA ASP A 93 -5.19 -3.20 1.22
C ASP A 93 -6.00 -2.28 2.15
N ILE A 94 -6.57 -1.19 1.62
CA ILE A 94 -7.45 -0.27 2.36
C ILE A 94 -8.73 -0.99 2.84
N LEU A 95 -9.34 -1.80 1.98
CA LEU A 95 -10.57 -2.54 2.32
C LEU A 95 -10.32 -3.76 3.20
N ASN A 96 -9.13 -4.35 3.11
CA ASN A 96 -8.75 -5.55 3.85
C ASN A 96 -8.19 -5.23 5.26
N SER A 97 -7.85 -3.97 5.54
CA SER A 97 -7.36 -3.54 6.86
C SER A 97 -8.48 -3.21 7.83
N ASP A 98 -8.33 -3.66 9.07
CA ASP A 98 -9.20 -3.32 10.19
C ASP A 98 -8.83 -1.93 10.76
N ASN A 99 -7.52 -1.67 10.85
CA ASN A 99 -6.96 -0.41 11.35
C ASN A 99 -6.08 0.25 10.28
N LEU A 100 -6.21 1.56 10.13
CA LEU A 100 -5.39 2.36 9.21
C LEU A 100 -4.55 3.34 10.00
N VAL A 101 -3.26 3.42 9.69
CA VAL A 101 -2.33 4.32 10.36
C VAL A 101 -1.66 5.21 9.33
N PHE A 102 -1.70 6.51 9.57
CA PHE A 102 -1.16 7.52 8.67
C PHE A 102 -0.18 8.43 9.41
N THR A 103 0.91 8.81 8.77
CA THR A 103 1.70 9.98 9.21
C THR A 103 1.02 11.27 8.76
N GLN A 104 1.37 12.39 9.41
CA GLN A 104 0.88 13.72 9.00
C GLN A 104 1.14 13.98 7.51
N GLN A 105 2.35 13.69 7.04
CA GLN A 105 2.73 13.84 5.63
C GLN A 105 1.89 12.95 4.70
N ALA A 106 1.55 11.73 5.13
CA ALA A 106 0.70 10.84 4.35
C ALA A 106 -0.72 11.38 4.23
N VAL A 107 -1.29 11.96 5.29
CA VAL A 107 -2.61 12.61 5.26
C VAL A 107 -2.61 13.78 4.29
N ASP A 108 -1.57 14.62 4.32
CA ASP A 108 -1.45 15.76 3.40
C ASP A 108 -1.38 15.30 1.93
N TYR A 109 -0.61 14.24 1.66
CA TYR A 109 -0.55 13.62 0.34
C TYR A 109 -1.92 13.11 -0.10
N LEU A 110 -2.64 12.40 0.77
CA LEU A 110 -3.97 11.85 0.47
C LEU A 110 -4.98 12.97 0.17
N ASN A 111 -4.99 14.03 0.97
CA ASN A 111 -5.85 15.19 0.74
C ASN A 111 -5.55 15.87 -0.60
N ARG A 112 -4.27 15.99 -0.97
CA ARG A 112 -3.87 16.55 -2.27
C ARG A 112 -4.33 15.69 -3.44
N MET A 113 -4.30 14.37 -3.32
CA MET A 113 -4.60 13.45 -4.43
C MET A 113 -6.07 13.04 -4.55
N TYR A 114 -6.79 12.98 -3.42
CA TYR A 114 -8.14 12.42 -3.32
C TYR A 114 -9.16 13.38 -2.67
N GLY A 115 -8.74 14.58 -2.27
CA GLY A 115 -9.59 15.59 -1.67
C GLY A 115 -10.60 16.21 -2.64
N ILE A 116 -11.57 16.95 -2.07
CA ILE A 116 -12.68 17.56 -2.81
C ILE A 116 -12.18 18.65 -3.78
N ASP A 117 -11.09 19.33 -3.42
CA ASP A 117 -10.48 20.42 -4.19
C ASP A 117 -9.39 19.92 -5.16
N TYR A 118 -9.49 18.67 -5.64
CA TYR A 118 -8.54 18.11 -6.61
C TYR A 118 -8.58 18.89 -7.92
N GLU A 119 -7.73 19.91 -8.03
CA GLU A 119 -7.37 20.50 -9.30
C GLU A 119 -6.57 19.43 -10.04
N GLY A 120 -7.06 19.00 -11.20
CA GLY A 120 -6.47 17.94 -12.02
C GLY A 120 -5.05 18.27 -12.45
N GLY A 121 -4.09 18.10 -11.55
CA GLY A 121 -2.68 18.09 -11.88
C GLY A 121 -2.40 16.83 -12.68
N GLU A 122 -1.78 17.02 -13.84
CA GLU A 122 -1.01 16.01 -14.55
C GLU A 122 0.13 15.57 -13.63
N ALA A 123 -0.18 14.80 -12.59
CA ALA A 123 0.83 14.00 -11.93
C ALA A 123 1.22 12.94 -12.95
N GLU A 124 2.34 13.18 -13.62
CA GLU A 124 3.12 12.14 -14.30
C GLU A 124 3.50 11.10 -13.25
N ASP A 125 2.61 10.15 -12.99
CA ASP A 125 2.90 9.01 -12.13
C ASP A 125 3.11 7.77 -13.01
N GLU A 126 4.31 7.24 -12.85
CA GLU A 126 5.02 6.20 -13.59
C GLU A 126 4.40 4.80 -13.46
N ASP A 127 3.09 4.66 -13.70
CA ASP A 127 2.49 3.36 -13.99
C ASP A 127 2.91 2.91 -15.41
N LYS A 128 4.23 2.79 -15.64
CA LYS A 128 4.75 1.85 -16.63
C LYS A 128 4.56 0.47 -16.02
N VAL A 129 3.40 -0.12 -16.28
CA VAL A 129 3.30 -1.57 -16.30
C VAL A 129 4.31 -2.01 -17.36
N GLU A 130 5.43 -2.60 -16.93
CA GLU A 130 6.34 -3.26 -17.86
C GLU A 130 5.55 -4.39 -18.52
N GLU A 131 5.07 -4.13 -19.74
CA GLU A 131 4.67 -5.18 -20.65
C GLU A 131 5.94 -5.96 -20.98
N ALA A 132 6.12 -7.09 -20.29
CA ALA A 132 7.08 -8.08 -20.72
C ALA A 132 6.55 -8.68 -22.04
N GLU A 133 7.03 -8.15 -23.16
CA GLU A 133 7.02 -8.84 -24.44
C GLU A 133 7.77 -10.17 -24.24
N GLY A 134 7.03 -11.27 -24.31
CA GLY A 134 7.55 -12.63 -24.34
C GLY A 134 7.21 -13.24 -25.69
N ASP A 135 8.22 -13.21 -26.55
CA ASP A 135 8.31 -13.75 -27.90
C ASP A 135 7.49 -15.02 -28.18
N GLU A 136 6.93 -15.04 -29.39
CA GLU A 136 6.50 -16.24 -30.09
C GLU A 136 7.68 -17.22 -30.24
N ALA A 137 7.52 -18.44 -29.74
CA ALA A 137 8.29 -19.59 -30.19
C ALA A 137 7.31 -20.75 -30.44
N ASP A 138 7.01 -20.91 -31.71
CA ASP A 138 6.27 -22.01 -32.31
C ASP A 138 7.04 -23.35 -32.23
N GLU A 139 6.28 -24.45 -32.24
CA GLU A 139 6.62 -25.85 -32.61
C GLU A 139 7.95 -26.47 -32.11
N SER A 140 8.03 -27.69 -31.57
CA SER A 140 7.26 -28.92 -31.67
C SER A 140 7.96 -29.94 -30.77
N TYR A 141 7.23 -30.84 -30.11
CA TYR A 141 7.73 -32.20 -29.87
C TYR A 141 6.54 -33.15 -29.88
N ASP A 142 6.46 -33.84 -31.00
CA ASP A 142 5.55 -34.93 -31.30
C ASP A 142 5.87 -36.19 -30.46
N ALA A 143 4.82 -36.98 -30.28
CA ALA A 143 4.71 -38.37 -29.82
C ALA A 143 5.97 -39.15 -29.32
N ALA A 144 5.84 -39.72 -28.11
CA ALA A 144 6.33 -41.08 -27.85
C ALA A 144 5.50 -41.76 -26.73
N GLU A 145 4.39 -42.39 -27.14
CA GLU A 145 3.78 -43.51 -26.42
C GLU A 145 4.29 -44.81 -27.08
N GLN A 146 5.24 -45.48 -26.43
CA GLN A 146 5.53 -46.94 -26.37
C GLN A 146 6.99 -47.22 -26.03
#